data_AF-A0AA96XKN4-F1
#
_entry.id   AF-A0AA96XKN4-F1
#
_cell.length_a   1.000
_cell.length_b   1.000
_cell.length_c   1.000
_cell.angle_alpha   90.00
_cell.angle_beta   90.00
_cell.angle_gamma   90.00
#
_symmetry.space_group_name_H-M   'P 1'
#
loop_
_entity.id
_entity.type
_entity.pdbx_description
1 polymer ?
#
loop_
_entity_poly.entity_id
_entity_poly.type
_entity_poly.pdbx_seq_one_letter_code
_entity_poly.pdbx_strand_id
1 'polypeptide(L)'
;MGVLGVRSMQLQGVGVSAGVGWVDGTVEGFQVSGVANVAGGEIFGLQTAFGGNLAFGGGTGGQVSAVFNMVERDFTGFQVSTTANRAAARLRGVQAAVGINLAEQLAGAQVGLINISGDVAGAQVGLINVAAEVRGVQLGFINIADDVSVPIGFLSIVRKGRFVLELSADDVMPLSVGIKYGSRTVYVLATTGVGIGEDSLRTFLNMGLGVHVPLDAADRYSLDVDLSYGSWQPNFYGSGPKNTLFRMRATLGWELKRRFALFGGVSLNAYDPSSQDEDRDVSWLPQWKLGRGPGGVRMWPGLLLGVRI
;
A
#
# COMPACT_ATOMS: atom_id res chain seq x y z
N MET A 1 -34.99 14.07 28.25
CA MET A 1 -35.58 14.02 26.91
C MET A 1 -35.95 15.43 26.48
N GLY A 2 -35.34 15.96 25.43
CA GLY A 2 -35.65 17.26 24.84
C GLY A 2 -35.80 17.11 23.32
N VAL A 3 -36.76 17.83 22.72
CA VAL A 3 -37.14 17.64 21.30
C VAL A 3 -36.11 18.25 20.34
N LEU A 4 -35.52 19.39 20.69
CA LEU A 4 -34.54 20.09 19.84
C LEU A 4 -33.11 19.94 20.36
N GLY A 5 -32.94 19.86 21.68
CA GLY A 5 -31.66 19.56 22.29
C GLY A 5 -31.75 19.32 23.80
N VAL A 6 -30.73 18.65 24.33
CA VAL A 6 -30.54 18.39 25.76
C VAL A 6 -29.14 18.89 26.11
N ARG A 7 -29.01 19.73 27.14
CA ARG A 7 -27.72 20.18 27.67
C ARG A 7 -27.55 19.71 29.11
N SER A 8 -26.43 19.10 29.45
CA SER A 8 -26.08 18.71 30.82
C SER A 8 -24.64 19.06 31.15
N MET A 9 -24.32 19.18 32.44
CA MET A 9 -22.94 19.43 32.89
C MET A 9 -22.07 18.17 32.78
N GLN A 10 -22.63 17.01 33.14
CA GLN A 10 -21.99 15.70 33.05
C GLN A 10 -23.03 14.68 32.58
N LEU A 11 -22.56 13.52 32.11
CA LEU A 11 -23.40 12.36 31.81
C LEU A 11 -22.81 11.12 32.49
N GLN A 12 -23.61 10.42 33.29
CA GLN A 12 -23.32 9.08 33.80
C GLN A 12 -24.47 8.15 33.41
N GLY A 13 -24.18 7.08 32.68
CA GLY A 13 -25.18 6.13 32.20
C GLY A 13 -25.61 6.38 30.76
N VAL A 14 -26.90 6.65 30.51
CA VAL A 14 -27.45 6.77 29.15
C VAL A 14 -28.11 8.14 28.96
N GLY A 15 -27.65 8.89 27.96
CA GLY A 15 -28.23 10.15 27.50
C GLY A 15 -28.87 10.00 26.14
N VAL A 16 -30.13 10.44 26.01
CA VAL A 16 -30.89 10.40 24.75
C VAL A 16 -31.44 11.78 24.41
N SER A 17 -31.20 12.24 23.18
CA SER A 17 -31.73 13.49 22.62
C SER A 17 -32.31 13.27 21.22
N ALA A 18 -33.44 13.89 20.89
CA ALA A 18 -34.00 13.81 19.53
C ALA A 18 -33.22 14.70 18.54
N GLY A 19 -32.63 15.80 19.02
CA GLY A 19 -31.83 16.71 18.21
C GLY A 19 -30.36 16.64 18.60
N VAL A 20 -29.87 17.66 19.30
CA VAL A 20 -28.48 17.74 19.78
C VAL A 20 -28.39 17.32 21.25
N GLY A 21 -27.47 16.43 21.59
CA GLY A 21 -27.08 16.15 22.97
C GLY A 21 -25.78 16.88 23.27
N TRP A 22 -25.79 17.82 24.21
CA TRP A 22 -24.60 18.58 24.62
C TRP A 22 -24.26 18.28 26.08
N VAL A 23 -23.02 17.85 26.33
CA VAL A 23 -22.49 17.66 27.68
C VAL A 23 -21.31 18.59 27.84
N ASP A 24 -21.38 19.55 28.77
CA ASP A 24 -20.30 20.53 28.95
C ASP A 24 -19.01 19.89 29.50
N GLY A 25 -19.15 18.82 30.28
CA GLY A 25 -18.04 18.06 30.88
C GLY A 25 -17.93 16.63 30.35
N THR A 26 -17.64 15.71 31.27
CA THR A 26 -17.33 14.30 30.97
C THR A 26 -18.59 13.49 30.65
N VAL A 27 -18.44 12.56 29.70
CA VAL A 27 -19.42 11.55 29.31
C VAL A 27 -18.94 10.18 29.75
N GLU A 28 -19.58 9.58 30.74
CA GLU A 28 -19.34 8.21 31.20
C GLU A 28 -20.56 7.34 30.85
N GLY A 29 -20.49 6.63 29.72
CA GLY A 29 -21.58 5.77 29.23
C GLY A 29 -21.99 6.02 27.78
N PHE A 30 -23.29 6.03 27.50
CA PHE A 30 -23.85 6.08 26.14
C PHE A 30 -24.55 7.41 25.86
N GLN A 31 -24.12 8.11 24.81
CA GLN A 31 -24.76 9.33 24.35
C GLN A 31 -25.36 9.09 22.96
N VAL A 32 -26.69 9.18 22.84
CA VAL A 32 -27.42 8.91 21.60
C VAL A 32 -28.23 10.13 21.21
N SER A 33 -27.98 10.67 20.02
CA SER A 33 -28.67 11.87 19.54
C SER A 33 -29.14 11.73 18.09
N GLY A 34 -30.29 12.32 17.77
CA GLY A 34 -30.79 12.30 16.39
C GLY A 34 -29.93 13.09 15.42
N VAL A 35 -29.34 14.22 15.83
CA VAL A 35 -28.49 15.06 14.96
C VAL A 35 -27.02 15.01 15.37
N ALA A 36 -26.68 15.41 16.59
CA ALA A 36 -25.29 15.47 17.01
C ALA A 36 -25.10 15.23 18.50
N ASN A 37 -23.98 14.61 18.86
CA ASN A 37 -23.48 14.58 20.22
C ASN A 37 -22.29 15.53 20.35
N VAL A 38 -22.27 16.33 21.41
CA VAL A 38 -21.15 17.18 21.78
C VAL A 38 -20.76 16.89 23.22
N ALA A 39 -19.46 16.70 23.46
CA ALA A 39 -18.86 16.60 24.77
C ALA A 39 -17.74 17.64 24.89
N GLY A 40 -17.85 18.56 25.85
CA GLY A 40 -16.80 19.53 26.17
C GLY A 40 -15.61 18.90 26.90
N GLY A 41 -15.85 17.80 27.62
CA GLY A 41 -14.84 17.04 28.36
C GLY A 41 -14.48 15.70 27.72
N GLU A 42 -13.98 14.79 28.55
CA GLU A 42 -13.56 13.45 28.13
C GLU A 42 -14.76 12.51 27.90
N ILE A 43 -14.54 11.50 27.06
CA ILE A 43 -15.53 10.46 26.78
C ILE A 43 -14.98 9.11 27.24
N PHE A 44 -15.71 8.47 28.16
CA PHE A 44 -15.52 7.10 28.59
C PHE A 44 -16.77 6.30 28.23
N GLY A 45 -16.88 5.88 26.96
CA GLY A 45 -18.06 5.18 26.46
C GLY A 45 -18.34 5.37 24.97
N LEU A 46 -19.61 5.43 24.57
CA LEU A 46 -20.03 5.45 23.16
C LEU A 46 -20.87 6.68 22.84
N GLN A 47 -20.49 7.41 21.79
CA GLN A 47 -21.34 8.42 21.17
C GLN A 47 -21.88 7.91 19.83
N THR A 48 -23.20 8.00 19.65
CA THR A 48 -23.89 7.64 18.40
C THR A 48 -24.84 8.74 17.97
N ALA A 49 -24.69 9.25 16.75
CA ALA A 49 -25.59 10.25 16.18
C ALA A 49 -25.70 10.14 14.65
N PHE A 50 -26.82 10.56 14.07
CA PHE A 50 -26.95 10.54 12.60
C PHE A 50 -25.98 11.53 11.94
N GLY A 51 -25.94 12.78 12.41
CA GLY A 51 -25.02 13.80 11.90
C GLY A 51 -23.59 13.52 12.35
N GLY A 52 -23.25 13.83 13.60
CA GLY A 52 -21.88 13.67 14.05
C GLY A 52 -21.66 13.69 15.55
N ASN A 53 -20.47 13.24 15.95
CA ASN A 53 -20.02 13.20 17.34
C ASN A 53 -18.79 14.09 17.49
N LEU A 54 -18.82 15.02 18.44
CA LEU A 54 -17.74 15.96 18.73
C LEU A 54 -17.30 15.82 20.18
N ALA A 55 -16.00 15.69 20.37
CA ALA A 55 -15.34 15.61 21.66
C ALA A 55 -14.20 16.62 21.72
N PHE A 56 -14.36 17.66 22.53
CA PHE A 56 -13.31 18.66 22.75
C PHE A 56 -12.26 18.15 23.77
N GLY A 57 -12.62 17.15 24.57
CA GLY A 57 -11.67 16.36 25.36
C GLY A 57 -11.11 15.15 24.60
N GLY A 58 -10.57 14.21 25.35
CA GLY A 58 -10.05 12.93 24.85
C GLY A 58 -10.88 11.77 25.40
N GLY A 59 -10.27 10.60 25.55
CA GLY A 59 -10.84 9.53 26.37
C GLY A 59 -10.72 8.15 25.76
N THR A 60 -11.59 7.25 26.19
CA THR A 60 -11.61 5.84 25.77
C THR A 60 -13.01 5.42 25.37
N GLY A 61 -13.20 4.94 24.14
CA GLY A 61 -14.55 4.67 23.68
C GLY A 61 -14.76 4.50 22.18
N GLY A 62 -15.99 4.77 21.75
CA GLY A 62 -16.40 4.72 20.36
C GLY A 62 -17.14 5.98 19.93
N GLN A 63 -16.96 6.39 18.68
CA GLN A 63 -17.82 7.37 18.01
C GLN A 63 -18.37 6.75 16.72
N VAL A 64 -19.69 6.72 16.57
CA VAL A 64 -20.38 6.18 15.38
C VAL A 64 -21.34 7.23 14.84
N SER A 65 -21.20 7.60 13.57
CA SER A 65 -22.11 8.56 12.93
C SER A 65 -22.28 8.32 11.44
N ALA A 66 -23.26 8.97 10.80
CA ALA A 66 -23.36 8.91 9.34
C ALA A 66 -22.41 9.93 8.68
N VAL A 67 -22.21 11.12 9.26
CA VAL A 67 -21.39 12.16 8.63
C VAL A 67 -19.99 12.18 9.23
N PHE A 68 -19.83 12.61 10.47
CA PHE A 68 -18.48 12.83 11.00
C PHE A 68 -18.28 12.54 12.49
N ASN A 69 -17.08 12.10 12.85
CA ASN A 69 -16.63 11.99 14.22
C ASN A 69 -15.36 12.83 14.42
N MET A 70 -15.27 13.53 15.55
CA MET A 70 -14.12 14.37 15.89
C MET A 70 -13.75 14.23 17.36
N VAL A 71 -12.45 14.14 17.61
CA VAL A 71 -11.84 14.25 18.93
C VAL A 71 -10.64 15.19 18.87
N GLU A 72 -10.55 16.12 19.82
CA GLU A 72 -9.47 17.13 19.84
C GLU A 72 -8.24 16.69 20.63
N ARG A 73 -8.39 15.81 21.62
CA ARG A 73 -7.29 15.31 22.46
C ARG A 73 -7.05 13.81 22.22
N ASP A 74 -6.17 13.23 23.03
CA ASP A 74 -5.81 11.82 22.95
C ASP A 74 -7.04 10.91 23.10
N PHE A 75 -7.23 9.98 22.16
CA PHE A 75 -8.36 9.06 22.15
C PHE A 75 -7.90 7.62 21.98
N THR A 76 -8.54 6.70 22.70
CA THR A 76 -8.30 5.26 22.59
C THR A 76 -9.60 4.56 22.23
N GLY A 77 -9.66 3.88 21.09
CA GLY A 77 -10.85 3.15 20.67
C GLY A 77 -11.14 3.32 19.18
N PHE A 78 -12.40 3.53 18.80
CA PHE A 78 -12.78 3.55 17.38
C PHE A 78 -13.63 4.76 16.97
N GLN A 79 -13.44 5.20 15.72
CA GLN A 79 -14.29 6.17 15.05
C GLN A 79 -14.81 5.55 13.75
N VAL A 80 -16.13 5.52 13.56
CA VAL A 80 -16.77 4.95 12.37
C VAL A 80 -17.75 5.96 11.79
N SER A 81 -17.57 6.34 10.53
CA SER A 81 -18.51 7.21 9.82
C SER A 81 -18.61 6.89 8.34
N THR A 82 -19.54 7.50 7.62
CA THR A 82 -19.55 7.41 6.15
C THR A 82 -18.59 8.46 5.56
N THR A 83 -18.57 9.68 6.09
CA THR A 83 -17.85 10.79 5.43
C THR A 83 -16.47 11.02 6.01
N ALA A 84 -16.35 11.34 7.29
CA ALA A 84 -15.05 11.73 7.86
C ALA A 84 -14.85 11.33 9.33
N ASN A 85 -13.63 10.95 9.69
CA ASN A 85 -13.19 10.85 11.08
C ASN A 85 -11.95 11.73 11.29
N ARG A 86 -11.90 12.47 12.40
CA ARG A 86 -10.75 13.30 12.77
C ARG A 86 -10.31 13.04 14.20
N ALA A 87 -9.01 12.82 14.37
CA ALA A 87 -8.32 12.88 15.65
C ALA A 87 -7.23 13.96 15.59
N ALA A 88 -7.42 15.07 16.29
CA ALA A 88 -6.49 16.21 16.23
C ALA A 88 -5.23 16.02 17.10
N ALA A 89 -5.13 14.91 17.83
CA ALA A 89 -3.98 14.53 18.63
C ALA A 89 -3.66 13.04 18.37
N ARG A 90 -3.34 12.27 19.42
CA ARG A 90 -3.00 10.85 19.28
C ARG A 90 -4.24 9.97 19.34
N LEU A 91 -4.42 9.12 18.33
CA LEU A 91 -5.40 8.04 18.31
C LEU A 91 -4.71 6.68 18.52
N ARG A 92 -5.17 5.90 19.51
CA ARG A 92 -4.86 4.48 19.65
C ARG A 92 -6.11 3.65 19.29
N GLY A 93 -6.11 3.02 18.13
CA GLY A 93 -7.21 2.16 17.69
C GLY A 93 -7.55 2.31 16.21
N VAL A 94 -8.84 2.39 15.87
CA VAL A 94 -9.30 2.26 14.47
C VAL A 94 -10.11 3.48 14.02
N GLN A 95 -9.79 4.06 12.86
CA GLN A 95 -10.72 4.93 12.14
C GLN A 95 -11.19 4.23 10.86
N ALA A 96 -12.50 4.17 10.68
CA ALA A 96 -13.11 3.64 9.47
C ALA A 96 -14.09 4.68 8.89
N ALA A 97 -13.83 5.13 7.68
CA ALA A 97 -14.72 6.03 6.94
C ALA A 97 -14.79 5.58 5.49
N VAL A 98 -15.93 5.74 4.82
CA VAL A 98 -15.92 5.59 3.35
C VAL A 98 -15.09 6.73 2.75
N GLY A 99 -15.27 7.97 3.21
CA GLY A 99 -14.51 9.12 2.75
C GLY A 99 -13.10 9.20 3.34
N ILE A 100 -12.93 10.05 4.35
CA ILE A 100 -11.63 10.54 4.81
C ILE A 100 -11.38 10.16 6.28
N ASN A 101 -10.22 9.60 6.58
CA ASN A 101 -9.71 9.51 7.95
C ASN A 101 -8.52 10.45 8.11
N LEU A 102 -8.52 11.26 9.17
CA LEU A 102 -7.45 12.19 9.52
C LEU A 102 -7.00 11.95 10.97
N ALA A 103 -5.70 11.80 11.18
CA ALA A 103 -5.09 11.71 12.50
C ALA A 103 -3.73 12.42 12.54
N GLU A 104 -3.39 13.14 13.61
CA GLU A 104 -2.00 13.63 13.76
C GLU A 104 -1.04 12.46 14.03
N GLN A 105 -1.40 11.61 15.00
CA GLN A 105 -0.67 10.38 15.32
C GLN A 105 -1.63 9.20 15.44
N LEU A 106 -1.35 8.12 14.74
CA LEU A 106 -2.13 6.89 14.75
C LEU A 106 -1.29 5.72 15.27
N ALA A 107 -1.80 5.02 16.27
CA ALA A 107 -1.34 3.70 16.65
C ALA A 107 -2.50 2.70 16.48
N GLY A 108 -2.53 1.99 15.36
CA GLY A 108 -3.62 1.11 14.97
C GLY A 108 -3.91 1.14 13.47
N ALA A 109 -5.17 1.32 13.06
CA ALA A 109 -5.56 1.19 11.65
C ALA A 109 -6.47 2.32 11.15
N GLN A 110 -6.25 2.72 9.90
CA GLN A 110 -7.15 3.60 9.13
C GLN A 110 -7.67 2.83 7.91
N VAL A 111 -8.99 2.84 7.71
CA VAL A 111 -9.65 2.21 6.57
C VAL A 111 -10.60 3.20 5.90
N GLY A 112 -10.37 3.54 4.64
CA GLY A 112 -11.22 4.45 3.89
C GLY A 112 -10.68 4.82 2.52
N LEU A 113 -11.41 5.61 1.74
CA LEU A 113 -10.92 6.04 0.43
C LEU A 113 -9.64 6.87 0.56
N ILE A 114 -9.59 7.78 1.53
CA ILE A 114 -8.45 8.65 1.78
C ILE A 114 -8.06 8.56 3.25
N ASN A 115 -6.82 8.17 3.52
CA ASN A 115 -6.25 8.14 4.86
C ASN A 115 -5.07 9.10 4.93
N ILE A 116 -5.13 10.05 5.87
CA ILE A 116 -4.08 11.06 6.06
C ILE A 116 -3.64 11.01 7.51
N SER A 117 -2.33 10.86 7.73
CA SER A 117 -1.76 10.92 9.07
C SER A 117 -0.41 11.66 9.11
N GLY A 118 0.01 12.14 10.28
CA GLY A 118 1.42 12.51 10.50
C GLY A 118 2.26 11.25 10.69
N ASP A 119 2.15 10.65 11.87
CA ASP A 119 2.85 9.40 12.23
C ASP A 119 1.87 8.22 12.32
N VAL A 120 2.27 7.07 11.79
CA VAL A 120 1.49 5.82 11.85
C VAL A 120 2.33 4.68 12.42
N ALA A 121 1.87 4.07 13.50
CA ALA A 121 2.31 2.77 13.97
C ALA A 121 1.18 1.76 13.74
N GLY A 122 1.21 1.08 12.60
CA GLY A 122 0.16 0.14 12.19
C GLY A 122 -0.13 0.17 10.69
N ALA A 123 -1.40 0.27 10.30
CA ALA A 123 -1.83 0.08 8.91
C ALA A 123 -2.74 1.19 8.36
N GLN A 124 -2.56 1.55 7.10
CA GLN A 124 -3.52 2.34 6.34
C GLN A 124 -3.99 1.52 5.13
N VAL A 125 -5.30 1.40 4.95
CA VAL A 125 -5.92 0.67 3.84
C VAL A 125 -6.90 1.59 3.13
N GLY A 126 -6.63 1.90 1.87
CA GLY A 126 -7.44 2.87 1.14
C GLY A 126 -7.07 3.07 -0.32
N LEU A 127 -7.81 3.93 -1.01
CA LEU A 127 -7.43 4.29 -2.39
C LEU A 127 -6.16 5.16 -2.36
N ILE A 128 -6.13 6.13 -1.45
CA ILE A 128 -5.02 7.06 -1.26
C ILE A 128 -4.61 7.06 0.22
N ASN A 129 -3.35 6.74 0.48
CA ASN A 129 -2.75 6.82 1.81
C ASN A 129 -1.64 7.88 1.79
N VAL A 130 -1.68 8.82 2.74
CA VAL A 130 -0.68 9.87 2.91
C VAL A 130 -0.22 9.86 4.36
N ALA A 131 1.09 9.80 4.57
CA ALA A 131 1.69 9.93 5.90
C ALA A 131 3.05 10.61 5.85
N ALA A 132 3.58 11.10 6.98
CA ALA A 132 5.00 11.42 7.07
C ALA A 132 5.78 10.12 7.33
N GLU A 133 5.54 9.46 8.46
CA GLU A 133 6.28 8.27 8.89
C GLU A 133 5.32 7.10 9.17
N VAL A 134 5.57 5.94 8.57
CA VAL A 134 4.75 4.74 8.75
C VAL A 134 5.59 3.55 9.21
N ARG A 135 5.49 3.22 10.49
CA ARG A 135 5.96 1.95 11.06
C ARG A 135 4.90 0.88 10.86
N GLY A 136 4.85 0.35 9.64
CA GLY A 136 3.92 -0.70 9.26
C GLY A 136 3.58 -0.66 7.76
N VAL A 137 2.29 -0.80 7.44
CA VAL A 137 1.82 -1.11 6.08
C VAL A 137 0.94 0.00 5.54
N GLN A 138 1.19 0.42 4.29
CA GLN A 138 0.21 1.16 3.49
C GLN A 138 -0.25 0.26 2.34
N LEU A 139 -1.54 -0.02 2.27
CA LEU A 139 -2.16 -0.74 1.17
C LEU A 139 -3.10 0.20 0.43
N GLY A 140 -2.79 0.50 -0.83
CA GLY A 140 -3.66 1.36 -1.62
C GLY A 140 -3.28 1.50 -3.08
N PHE A 141 -4.06 2.26 -3.84
CA PHE A 141 -3.72 2.54 -5.22
C PHE A 141 -2.57 3.56 -5.29
N ILE A 142 -2.63 4.58 -4.43
CA ILE A 142 -1.59 5.60 -4.25
C ILE A 142 -1.16 5.61 -2.79
N ASN A 143 0.13 5.43 -2.53
CA ASN A 143 0.76 5.59 -1.23
C ASN A 143 1.80 6.70 -1.30
N ILE A 144 1.76 7.64 -0.36
CA ILE A 144 2.73 8.74 -0.25
C ILE A 144 3.23 8.77 1.19
N ALA A 145 4.55 8.67 1.36
CA ALA A 145 5.18 8.78 2.67
C ALA A 145 6.57 9.43 2.61
N ASP A 146 7.02 10.05 3.70
CA ASP A 146 8.44 10.35 3.85
C ASP A 146 9.23 9.06 4.15
N ASP A 147 8.74 8.20 5.05
CA ASP A 147 9.25 6.84 5.29
C ASP A 147 8.09 5.86 5.57
N VAL A 148 8.24 4.61 5.13
CA VAL A 148 7.24 3.54 5.34
C VAL A 148 7.91 2.19 5.28
N SER A 149 7.51 1.24 6.13
CA SER A 149 8.08 -0.11 6.08
C SER A 149 7.63 -0.88 4.83
N VAL A 150 6.32 -0.97 4.60
CA VAL A 150 5.74 -1.76 3.50
C VAL A 150 4.66 -0.96 2.75
N PRO A 151 4.99 -0.34 1.61
CA PRO A 151 4.01 0.31 0.74
C PRO A 151 3.62 -0.62 -0.41
N ILE A 152 2.40 -1.13 -0.39
CA ILE A 152 1.85 -1.97 -1.46
C ILE A 152 0.82 -1.14 -2.22
N GLY A 153 1.11 -0.88 -3.49
CA GLY A 153 0.20 -0.13 -4.34
C GLY A 153 0.71 0.04 -5.76
N PHE A 154 -0.17 0.52 -6.65
CA PHE A 154 0.18 0.82 -8.03
C PHE A 154 1.26 1.91 -8.07
N LEU A 155 1.07 2.98 -7.30
CA LEU A 155 2.03 4.05 -7.13
C LEU A 155 2.37 4.24 -5.66
N SER A 156 3.64 4.03 -5.30
CA SER A 156 4.14 4.19 -3.94
C SER A 156 5.33 5.14 -3.94
N ILE A 157 5.12 6.39 -3.54
CA ILE A 157 6.14 7.44 -3.50
C ILE A 157 6.65 7.56 -2.07
N VAL A 158 7.90 7.15 -1.84
CA VAL A 158 8.54 7.18 -0.52
C VAL A 158 9.80 8.03 -0.58
N ARG A 159 9.81 9.20 0.08
CA ARG A 159 10.92 10.17 -0.05
C ARG A 159 12.26 9.62 0.43
N LYS A 160 12.30 8.94 1.58
CA LYS A 160 13.49 8.32 2.18
C LYS A 160 13.69 6.86 1.75
N GLY A 161 12.90 6.42 0.76
CA GLY A 161 12.89 5.08 0.22
C GLY A 161 13.93 4.86 -0.87
N ARG A 162 13.71 3.82 -1.67
CA ARG A 162 14.58 3.44 -2.79
C ARG A 162 14.03 4.04 -4.08
N PHE A 163 14.93 4.54 -4.91
CA PHE A 163 14.71 4.76 -6.33
C PHE A 163 15.98 4.31 -7.04
N VAL A 164 15.88 3.25 -7.83
CA VAL A 164 17.03 2.59 -8.46
C VAL A 164 16.74 2.42 -9.93
N LEU A 165 17.71 2.81 -10.75
CA LEU A 165 17.73 2.51 -12.18
C LEU A 165 18.55 1.24 -12.41
N GLU A 166 17.99 0.28 -13.13
CA GLU A 166 18.60 -1.02 -13.42
C GLU A 166 18.87 -1.13 -14.93
N LEU A 167 20.07 -1.55 -15.29
CA LEU A 167 20.40 -2.01 -16.65
C LEU A 167 20.89 -3.46 -16.54
N SER A 168 20.23 -4.38 -17.22
CA SER A 168 20.51 -5.80 -17.07
C SER A 168 20.35 -6.60 -18.34
N ALA A 169 20.96 -7.78 -18.34
CA ALA A 169 20.89 -8.75 -19.41
C ALA A 169 20.53 -10.12 -18.81
N ASP A 170 19.60 -10.81 -19.46
CA ASP A 170 19.21 -12.17 -19.12
C ASP A 170 18.87 -13.00 -20.36
N ASP A 171 18.48 -14.25 -20.16
CA ASP A 171 18.17 -15.21 -21.21
C ASP A 171 16.89 -14.90 -22.01
N VAL A 172 16.02 -14.04 -21.49
CA VAL A 172 14.75 -13.60 -22.10
C VAL A 172 14.93 -12.23 -22.76
N MET A 173 15.64 -11.32 -22.10
CA MET A 173 15.93 -9.96 -22.50
C MET A 173 17.45 -9.73 -22.46
N PRO A 174 18.15 -9.90 -23.60
CA PRO A 174 19.59 -9.61 -23.69
C PRO A 174 19.95 -8.17 -23.29
N LEU A 175 18.98 -7.26 -23.36
CA LEU A 175 19.11 -5.89 -22.85
C LEU A 175 17.78 -5.44 -22.26
N SER A 176 17.80 -5.02 -20.99
CA SER A 176 16.65 -4.45 -20.31
C SER A 176 17.03 -3.27 -19.43
N VAL A 177 16.09 -2.33 -19.32
CA VAL A 177 16.14 -1.17 -18.44
C VAL A 177 14.97 -1.25 -17.49
N GLY A 178 15.22 -1.03 -16.21
CA GLY A 178 14.19 -1.07 -15.18
C GLY A 178 14.30 0.05 -14.18
N ILE A 179 13.18 0.29 -13.51
CA ILE A 179 13.10 1.11 -12.31
C ILE A 179 12.64 0.25 -11.14
N LYS A 180 13.23 0.45 -9.97
CA LYS A 180 12.76 -0.08 -8.70
C LYS A 180 12.50 1.09 -7.76
N TYR A 181 11.30 1.20 -7.23
CA TYR A 181 10.92 2.28 -6.33
C TYR A 181 10.04 1.78 -5.18
N GLY A 182 10.15 2.40 -4.00
CA GLY A 182 9.36 2.01 -2.84
C GLY A 182 10.09 2.28 -1.53
N SER A 183 9.83 1.49 -0.50
CA SER A 183 10.55 1.62 0.77
C SER A 183 11.98 1.06 0.69
N ARG A 184 12.69 1.11 1.81
CA ARG A 184 14.00 0.48 1.95
C ARG A 184 13.94 -1.05 1.87
N THR A 185 12.80 -1.64 2.20
CA THR A 185 12.63 -3.10 2.28
C THR A 185 11.77 -3.65 1.15
N VAL A 186 10.70 -2.95 0.75
CA VAL A 186 9.74 -3.42 -0.26
C VAL A 186 9.70 -2.42 -1.40
N TYR A 187 9.83 -2.92 -2.62
CA TYR A 187 9.81 -2.09 -3.82
C TYR A 187 8.86 -2.64 -4.87
N VAL A 188 8.29 -1.73 -5.65
CA VAL A 188 7.68 -2.00 -6.95
C VAL A 188 8.80 -1.95 -7.98
N LEU A 189 8.74 -2.84 -8.96
CA LEU A 189 9.60 -2.80 -10.12
C LEU A 189 8.79 -2.65 -11.41
N ALA A 190 9.34 -1.90 -12.35
CA ALA A 190 8.87 -1.88 -13.73
C ALA A 190 10.09 -2.00 -14.65
N THR A 191 10.07 -2.95 -15.57
CA THR A 191 11.21 -3.25 -16.43
C THR A 191 10.74 -3.38 -17.86
N THR A 192 11.48 -2.78 -18.78
CA THR A 192 11.29 -2.99 -20.21
C THR A 192 12.57 -3.49 -20.84
N GLY A 193 12.47 -4.44 -21.75
CA GLY A 193 13.63 -5.01 -22.42
C GLY A 193 13.35 -5.38 -23.86
N VAL A 194 14.42 -5.54 -24.62
CA VAL A 194 14.35 -6.01 -25.99
C VAL A 194 14.66 -7.50 -26.03
N GLY A 195 13.82 -8.26 -26.72
CA GLY A 195 14.09 -9.62 -27.14
C GLY A 195 14.58 -9.63 -28.58
N ILE A 196 15.69 -10.33 -28.85
CA ILE A 196 16.24 -10.50 -30.20
C ILE A 196 15.84 -11.90 -30.66
N GLY A 197 14.82 -11.98 -31.52
CA GLY A 197 14.50 -13.20 -32.27
C GLY A 197 15.21 -13.21 -33.62
N GLU A 198 15.20 -14.37 -34.30
CA GLU A 198 15.92 -14.58 -35.58
C GLU A 198 15.66 -13.50 -36.64
N ASP A 199 14.42 -12.97 -36.74
CA ASP A 199 14.04 -11.93 -37.72
C ASP A 199 13.19 -10.78 -37.12
N SER A 200 13.10 -10.64 -35.79
CA SER A 200 12.25 -9.59 -35.20
C SER A 200 12.75 -9.09 -33.84
N LEU A 201 12.80 -7.77 -33.66
CA LEU A 201 12.94 -7.12 -32.35
C LEU A 201 11.57 -7.06 -31.67
N ARG A 202 11.51 -7.51 -30.41
CA ARG A 202 10.29 -7.44 -29.59
C ARG A 202 10.57 -6.65 -28.32
N THR A 203 9.59 -5.89 -27.87
CA THR A 203 9.68 -5.22 -26.57
C THR A 203 8.91 -6.01 -25.54
N PHE A 204 9.48 -6.14 -24.35
CA PHE A 204 8.84 -6.75 -23.21
C PHE A 204 8.61 -5.70 -22.13
N LEU A 205 7.48 -5.82 -21.43
CA LEU A 205 7.17 -4.98 -20.28
C LEU A 205 6.81 -5.87 -19.10
N ASN A 206 7.45 -5.63 -17.96
CA ASN A 206 7.22 -6.28 -16.68
C ASN A 206 6.84 -5.27 -15.63
N MET A 207 5.96 -5.69 -14.72
CA MET A 207 5.75 -5.03 -13.44
C MET A 207 5.70 -6.07 -12.32
N GLY A 208 6.15 -5.69 -11.13
CA GLY A 208 6.26 -6.63 -10.03
C GLY A 208 6.53 -5.98 -8.69
N LEU A 209 6.69 -6.83 -7.69
CA LEU A 209 7.00 -6.47 -6.32
C LEU A 209 8.20 -7.28 -5.86
N GLY A 210 9.06 -6.66 -5.07
CA GLY A 210 10.22 -7.32 -4.51
C GLY A 210 10.55 -6.87 -3.10
N VAL A 211 11.35 -7.70 -2.45
CA VAL A 211 11.92 -7.46 -1.14
C VAL A 211 13.42 -7.29 -1.30
N HIS A 212 13.96 -6.26 -0.66
CA HIS A 212 15.37 -5.98 -0.55
C HIS A 212 15.83 -6.30 0.87
N VAL A 213 16.89 -7.10 0.97
CA VAL A 213 17.50 -7.53 2.23
C VAL A 213 18.97 -7.10 2.24
N PRO A 214 19.34 -6.07 3.03
CA PRO A 214 20.76 -5.74 3.23
C PRO A 214 21.43 -6.86 4.02
N LEU A 215 22.57 -7.34 3.53
CA LEU A 215 23.35 -8.41 4.16
C LEU A 215 24.44 -7.86 5.09
N ASP A 216 24.76 -6.56 4.99
CA ASP A 216 25.61 -5.82 5.92
C ASP A 216 24.99 -4.48 6.31
N ALA A 217 25.46 -3.91 7.42
CA ALA A 217 24.92 -2.65 7.96
C ALA A 217 25.13 -1.44 7.03
N ALA A 218 26.07 -1.54 6.09
CA ALA A 218 26.37 -0.52 5.10
C ALA A 218 25.64 -0.71 3.77
N ASP A 219 24.80 -1.76 3.62
CA ASP A 219 24.10 -2.13 2.38
C ASP A 219 25.03 -2.32 1.15
N ARG A 220 26.29 -2.70 1.40
CA ARG A 220 27.26 -3.01 0.33
C ARG A 220 26.97 -4.36 -0.31
N TYR A 221 26.40 -5.28 0.45
CA TYR A 221 25.95 -6.57 -0.04
C TYR A 221 24.47 -6.69 0.20
N SER A 222 23.71 -7.08 -0.81
CA SER A 222 22.27 -7.19 -0.68
C SER A 222 21.72 -8.42 -1.39
N LEU A 223 20.65 -8.98 -0.86
CA LEU A 223 19.81 -9.96 -1.54
C LEU A 223 18.48 -9.30 -1.91
N ASP A 224 18.16 -9.27 -3.20
CA ASP A 224 16.83 -8.89 -3.67
C ASP A 224 16.09 -10.15 -4.14
N VAL A 225 14.83 -10.29 -3.73
CA VAL A 225 13.91 -11.33 -4.22
C VAL A 225 12.67 -10.65 -4.77
N ASP A 226 12.33 -10.90 -6.03
CA ASP A 226 11.18 -10.28 -6.67
C ASP A 226 10.32 -11.24 -7.49
N LEU A 227 9.05 -10.88 -7.61
CA LEU A 227 8.05 -11.54 -8.45
C LEU A 227 7.47 -10.51 -9.40
N SER A 228 7.51 -10.80 -10.69
CA SER A 228 6.98 -9.94 -11.74
C SER A 228 6.10 -10.69 -12.73
N TYR A 229 5.20 -9.94 -13.35
CA TYR A 229 4.32 -10.36 -14.43
C TYR A 229 4.50 -9.41 -15.62
N GLY A 230 4.52 -9.95 -16.82
CA GLY A 230 4.68 -9.17 -18.04
C GLY A 230 4.22 -9.89 -19.30
N SER A 231 4.30 -9.18 -20.43
CA SER A 231 3.92 -9.69 -21.74
C SER A 231 4.78 -9.08 -22.86
N TRP A 232 4.91 -9.81 -23.98
CA TRP A 232 5.57 -9.31 -25.17
C TRP A 232 4.61 -8.44 -25.96
N GLN A 233 5.11 -7.28 -26.38
CA GLN A 233 4.35 -6.35 -27.17
C GLN A 233 5.02 -6.14 -28.53
N PRO A 234 4.29 -6.34 -29.64
CA PRO A 234 4.75 -5.95 -30.97
C PRO A 234 4.69 -4.42 -31.18
N ASN A 235 3.81 -3.72 -30.44
CA ASN A 235 3.58 -2.28 -30.51
C ASN A 235 3.53 -1.66 -29.11
N PHE A 236 3.95 -0.40 -28.93
CA PHE A 236 3.85 0.32 -27.64
C PHE A 236 2.40 0.54 -27.15
N TYR A 237 1.43 0.59 -28.06
CA TYR A 237 0.00 0.70 -27.77
C TYR A 237 -0.79 -0.15 -28.78
N GLY A 238 -1.81 -0.88 -28.31
CA GLY A 238 -2.69 -1.71 -29.15
C GLY A 238 -2.94 -3.12 -28.57
N SER A 239 -3.76 -3.92 -29.26
CA SER A 239 -3.98 -5.31 -28.89
C SER A 239 -2.79 -6.18 -29.30
N GLY A 240 -1.92 -6.50 -28.34
CA GLY A 240 -0.86 -7.47 -28.52
C GLY A 240 -1.36 -8.93 -28.43
N PRO A 241 -0.51 -9.90 -28.80
CA PRO A 241 -0.80 -11.31 -28.58
C PRO A 241 -1.06 -11.58 -27.09
N LYS A 242 -2.01 -12.47 -26.78
CA LYS A 242 -2.30 -12.91 -25.42
C LYS A 242 -1.21 -13.87 -24.96
N ASN A 243 -0.07 -13.33 -24.54
CA ASN A 243 0.97 -14.09 -23.85
C ASN A 243 1.17 -13.53 -22.44
N THR A 244 1.81 -14.32 -21.59
CA THR A 244 2.08 -13.95 -20.21
C THR A 244 3.35 -14.61 -19.75
N LEU A 245 4.20 -13.86 -19.06
CA LEU A 245 5.40 -14.38 -18.42
C LEU A 245 5.39 -13.97 -16.96
N PHE A 246 5.40 -14.96 -16.07
CA PHE A 246 5.71 -14.78 -14.67
C PHE A 246 7.20 -15.02 -14.45
N ARG A 247 7.84 -14.16 -13.67
CA ARG A 247 9.25 -14.28 -13.33
C ARG A 247 9.42 -14.13 -11.83
N MET A 248 10.11 -15.08 -11.22
CA MET A 248 10.65 -14.94 -9.87
C MET A 248 12.15 -14.78 -9.98
N ARG A 249 12.73 -13.76 -9.36
CA ARG A 249 14.18 -13.50 -9.40
C ARG A 249 14.76 -13.47 -7.99
N ALA A 250 15.99 -13.96 -7.87
CA ALA A 250 16.81 -13.80 -6.68
C ALA A 250 18.18 -13.27 -7.12
N THR A 251 18.55 -12.07 -6.68
CA THR A 251 19.77 -11.39 -7.11
C THR A 251 20.62 -10.94 -5.93
N LEU A 252 21.92 -11.21 -6.02
CA LEU A 252 22.92 -10.67 -5.11
C LEU A 252 23.50 -9.39 -5.70
N GLY A 253 23.44 -8.31 -4.93
CA GLY A 253 24.01 -7.02 -5.25
C GLY A 253 25.31 -6.77 -4.50
N TRP A 254 26.26 -6.11 -5.16
CA TRP A 254 27.52 -5.64 -4.59
C TRP A 254 27.72 -4.16 -4.95
N GLU A 255 27.67 -3.27 -3.96
CA GLU A 255 27.93 -1.84 -4.12
C GLU A 255 29.45 -1.59 -4.21
N LEU A 256 29.93 -1.24 -5.41
CA LEU A 256 31.34 -0.94 -5.65
C LEU A 256 31.69 0.49 -5.25
N LYS A 257 30.75 1.42 -5.49
CA LYS A 257 30.86 2.85 -5.16
C LYS A 257 29.48 3.35 -4.76
N ARG A 258 29.45 4.48 -4.05
CA ARG A 258 28.20 5.15 -3.67
C ARG A 258 27.31 5.34 -4.91
N ARG A 259 26.11 4.72 -4.91
CA ARG A 259 25.15 4.73 -6.04
C ARG A 259 25.60 4.00 -7.31
N PHE A 260 26.47 3.00 -7.19
CA PHE A 260 26.81 2.11 -8.29
C PHE A 260 27.06 0.69 -7.77
N ALA A 261 26.18 -0.23 -8.14
CA ALA A 261 26.28 -1.63 -7.74
C ALA A 261 26.26 -2.55 -8.96
N LEU A 262 27.07 -3.61 -8.89
CA LEU A 262 26.92 -4.77 -9.77
C LEU A 262 25.93 -5.74 -9.12
N PHE A 263 25.19 -6.50 -9.92
CA PHE A 263 24.40 -7.59 -9.40
C PHE A 263 24.38 -8.77 -10.36
N GLY A 264 24.14 -9.95 -9.79
CA GLY A 264 23.96 -11.19 -10.53
C GLY A 264 22.99 -12.10 -9.79
N GLY A 265 22.30 -12.97 -10.51
CA GLY A 265 21.29 -13.81 -9.90
C GLY A 265 20.75 -14.91 -10.80
N VAL A 266 19.73 -15.56 -10.25
CA VAL A 266 18.96 -16.60 -10.93
C VAL A 266 17.51 -16.15 -11.06
N SER A 267 16.83 -16.65 -12.08
CA SER A 267 15.39 -16.50 -12.23
C SER A 267 14.70 -17.83 -12.45
N LEU A 268 13.43 -17.92 -12.08
CA LEU A 268 12.51 -18.95 -12.52
C LEU A 268 11.43 -18.27 -13.37
N ASN A 269 11.28 -18.74 -14.60
CA ASN A 269 10.37 -18.17 -15.58
C ASN A 269 9.22 -19.16 -15.84
N ALA A 270 8.00 -18.64 -16.00
CA ALA A 270 6.82 -19.40 -16.42
C ALA A 270 6.06 -18.62 -17.49
N TYR A 271 6.08 -19.13 -18.72
CA TYR A 271 5.54 -18.48 -19.90
C TYR A 271 4.32 -19.22 -20.45
N ASP A 272 3.24 -18.48 -20.64
CA ASP A 272 2.04 -18.90 -21.33
C ASP A 272 2.05 -18.30 -22.76
N PRO A 273 2.31 -19.12 -23.79
CA PRO A 273 2.39 -18.65 -25.17
C PRO A 273 1.01 -18.30 -25.74
N SER A 274 0.97 -17.28 -26.61
CA SER A 274 -0.23 -17.03 -27.42
C SER A 274 -0.31 -18.00 -28.60
N SER A 275 -1.51 -18.26 -29.12
CA SER A 275 -1.71 -19.09 -30.33
C SER A 275 -0.98 -18.59 -31.58
N GLN A 276 -0.55 -17.32 -31.59
CA GLN A 276 0.22 -16.70 -32.68
C GLN A 276 1.74 -16.80 -32.48
N ASP A 277 2.19 -17.23 -31.29
CA ASP A 277 3.59 -17.36 -30.89
C ASP A 277 3.91 -18.78 -30.35
N GLU A 278 3.06 -19.77 -30.66
CA GLU A 278 3.12 -21.15 -30.13
C GLU A 278 4.44 -21.88 -30.44
N ASP A 279 5.16 -21.47 -31.50
CA ASP A 279 6.32 -22.19 -32.04
C ASP A 279 7.67 -21.52 -31.76
N ARG A 280 7.73 -20.36 -31.08
CA ARG A 280 9.02 -19.65 -30.87
C ARG A 280 9.61 -19.84 -29.48
N ASP A 281 10.90 -20.15 -29.44
CA ASP A 281 11.65 -20.23 -28.19
C ASP A 281 11.84 -18.86 -27.57
N VAL A 282 11.54 -18.76 -26.27
CA VAL A 282 11.61 -17.52 -25.49
C VAL A 282 12.92 -17.44 -24.71
N SER A 283 13.64 -18.56 -24.64
CA SER A 283 14.95 -18.69 -24.02
C SER A 283 15.72 -19.79 -24.72
N TRP A 284 17.03 -19.57 -24.86
CA TRP A 284 18.03 -20.57 -25.27
C TRP A 284 18.34 -21.64 -24.20
N LEU A 285 17.79 -21.52 -22.98
CA LEU A 285 17.99 -22.50 -21.90
C LEU A 285 16.97 -23.64 -21.98
N PRO A 286 17.25 -24.82 -21.39
CA PRO A 286 16.32 -25.93 -21.39
C PRO A 286 14.96 -25.58 -20.75
N GLN A 287 13.86 -25.88 -21.45
CA GLN A 287 12.49 -25.57 -21.02
C GLN A 287 11.70 -26.85 -20.73
N TRP A 288 10.89 -26.83 -19.65
CA TRP A 288 9.91 -27.86 -19.34
C TRP A 288 8.52 -27.39 -19.74
N LYS A 289 7.75 -28.26 -20.40
CA LYS A 289 6.37 -27.98 -20.80
C LYS A 289 5.38 -28.66 -19.85
N LEU A 290 4.51 -27.86 -19.24
CA LEU A 290 3.37 -28.32 -18.45
C LEU A 290 2.09 -28.25 -19.30
N GLY A 291 1.41 -29.39 -19.44
CA GLY A 291 0.20 -29.52 -20.26
C GLY A 291 0.42 -30.23 -21.61
N ARG A 292 -0.67 -30.69 -22.24
CA ARG A 292 -0.65 -31.34 -23.56
C ARG A 292 -1.08 -30.34 -24.64
N GLY A 293 -0.37 -30.34 -25.78
CA GLY A 293 -0.68 -29.49 -26.94
C GLY A 293 0.21 -28.26 -27.08
N PRO A 294 0.01 -27.43 -28.13
CA PRO A 294 0.85 -26.27 -28.46
C PRO A 294 0.91 -25.20 -27.35
N GLY A 295 -0.22 -24.87 -26.72
CA GLY A 295 -0.35 -23.86 -25.65
C GLY A 295 0.03 -24.31 -24.23
N GLY A 296 0.92 -25.29 -24.06
CA GLY A 296 1.39 -25.68 -22.73
C GLY A 296 2.34 -24.65 -22.12
N VAL A 297 2.19 -24.39 -20.81
CA VAL A 297 3.04 -23.44 -20.06
C VAL A 297 4.48 -23.94 -20.07
N ARG A 298 5.40 -23.06 -20.46
CA ARG A 298 6.83 -23.37 -20.49
C ARG A 298 7.51 -22.79 -19.26
N MET A 299 8.34 -23.59 -18.59
CA MET A 299 9.09 -23.17 -17.41
C MET A 299 10.57 -23.44 -17.60
N TRP A 300 11.43 -22.54 -17.14
CA TRP A 300 12.88 -22.71 -17.19
C TRP A 300 13.60 -21.88 -16.12
N PRO A 301 14.79 -22.30 -15.69
CA PRO A 301 15.68 -21.45 -14.92
C PRO A 301 16.37 -20.46 -15.84
N GLY A 302 16.64 -19.25 -15.35
CA GLY A 302 17.38 -18.20 -16.05
C GLY A 302 18.54 -17.68 -15.23
N LEU A 303 19.44 -16.97 -15.90
CA LEU A 303 20.56 -16.26 -15.29
C LEU A 303 20.47 -14.80 -15.69
N LEU A 304 20.77 -13.90 -14.76
CA LEU A 304 20.78 -12.48 -15.02
C LEU A 304 21.97 -11.79 -14.36
N LEU A 305 22.45 -10.75 -15.01
CA LEU A 305 23.49 -9.87 -14.52
C LEU A 305 23.23 -8.43 -14.95
N GLY A 306 23.70 -7.48 -14.17
CA GLY A 306 23.49 -6.09 -14.50
C GLY A 306 24.18 -5.12 -13.56
N VAL A 307 23.89 -3.85 -13.81
CA VAL A 307 24.31 -2.71 -13.00
C VAL A 307 23.08 -1.98 -12.49
N ARG A 308 23.20 -1.39 -11.31
CA ARG A 308 22.18 -0.49 -10.77
C ARG A 308 22.78 0.81 -10.25
N ILE A 309 22.04 1.91 -10.44
CA ILE A 309 22.43 3.29 -10.11
C ILE A 309 21.34 3.93 -9.23
#